data_AF-A0A2U2XE68-F1
#
_entry.id   AF-A0A2U2XE68-F1
#
_cell.length_a   1.000
_cell.length_b   1.000
_cell.length_c   1.000
_cell.angle_alpha   90.00
_cell.angle_beta   90.00
_cell.angle_gamma   90.00
#
_symmetry.space_group_name_H-M   'P 1'
#
loop_
_entity.id
_entity.type
_entity.pdbx_description
1 polymer ?
#
loop_
_entity_poly.entity_id
_entity_poly.type
_entity_poly.pdbx_seq_one_letter_code
_entity_poly.pdbx_strand_id
1 'polypeptide(L)'
;MLEFFAVCLIIFNVYRQYLSNASLTLRRLVSILILFGGSGIAFAVNPIYEGDFSHQYREINLAGENADTFQHGLTMIALPGCPFCFEKLKEMKIVNEIYPELPMFVLVVNNDSLAVESYREASNDNIQVSLFPESTLLKSIIMGGYPNLIYKDSDGSSRLINWNNSGFGSASWDYILEEEGL
;
A
#
# COMPACT_ATOMS: atom_id res chain seq x y z
N MET A 1 19.29 9.73 5.76
CA MET A 1 20.56 9.00 5.51
C MET A 1 21.68 9.36 6.48
N LEU A 2 22.00 10.64 6.71
CA LEU A 2 23.09 11.03 7.62
C LEU A 2 22.93 10.50 9.05
N GLU A 3 21.70 10.56 9.58
CA GLU A 3 21.35 10.08 10.92
C GLU A 3 21.57 8.57 11.09
N PHE A 4 21.24 7.77 10.07
CA PHE A 4 21.49 6.33 10.08
C PHE A 4 22.98 6.00 10.19
N PHE A 5 23.82 6.69 9.40
CA PHE A 5 25.27 6.52 9.49
C PHE A 5 25.82 6.95 10.85
N ALA A 6 25.31 8.04 11.42
CA ALA A 6 25.71 8.49 12.75
C ALA A 6 25.37 7.45 13.82
N VAL A 7 24.17 6.87 13.80
CA VAL A 7 23.76 5.80 14.73
C VAL A 7 24.64 4.57 14.56
N CYS A 8 24.89 4.12 13.33
CA CYS A 8 25.78 2.98 13.06
C CYS A 8 27.21 3.22 13.56
N LEU A 9 27.75 4.43 13.38
CA LEU A 9 29.07 4.80 13.88
C LEU A 9 29.12 4.86 15.40
N ILE A 10 28.07 5.37 16.07
CA ILE A 10 27.98 5.38 17.52
C ILE A 10 27.94 3.95 18.06
N ILE A 11 27.09 3.08 17.51
CA ILE A 11 26.99 1.66 17.90
C ILE A 11 28.35 0.97 17.70
N PHE A 12 29.02 1.19 16.57
CA PHE A 12 30.32 0.62 16.29
C PHE A 12 31.40 1.10 17.28
N ASN A 13 31.44 2.40 17.59
CA ASN A 13 32.42 2.95 18.53
C ASN A 13 32.17 2.48 19.97
N VAL A 14 30.91 2.43 20.42
CA VAL A 14 30.54 1.87 21.73
C VAL A 14 30.91 0.39 21.80
N TYR A 15 30.59 -0.38 20.75
CA TYR A 15 30.97 -1.79 20.66
C TYR A 15 32.49 -1.96 20.77
N ARG A 16 33.27 -1.17 20.01
CA ARG A 16 34.73 -1.22 20.05
C ARG A 16 35.29 -0.79 21.41
N GLN A 17 34.77 0.27 22.01
CA GLN A 17 35.30 0.82 23.26
C GLN A 17 35.05 -0.11 24.46
N TYR A 18 33.87 -0.72 24.54
CA TYR A 18 33.47 -1.50 25.72
C TYR A 18 33.60 -3.02 25.54
N LEU A 19 33.49 -3.55 24.32
CA LEU A 19 33.50 -5.00 24.09
C LEU A 19 34.83 -5.52 23.49
N SER A 20 35.79 -4.65 23.15
CA SER A 20 37.10 -5.07 22.60
C SER A 20 37.99 -5.85 23.56
N ASN A 21 37.71 -5.81 24.86
CA ASN A 21 38.40 -6.60 25.89
C ASN A 21 37.52 -7.74 26.45
N ALA A 22 36.27 -7.87 25.99
CA ALA A 22 35.37 -8.92 26.44
C ALA A 22 35.65 -10.28 25.78
N SER A 23 35.11 -11.36 26.35
CA SER A 23 35.17 -12.70 25.77
C SER A 23 34.47 -12.79 24.41
N LEU A 24 34.92 -13.72 23.56
CA LEU A 24 34.34 -13.92 22.23
C LEU A 24 32.84 -14.24 22.27
N THR A 25 32.41 -15.02 23.27
CA THR A 25 31.00 -15.39 23.45
C THR A 25 30.13 -14.17 23.76
N LEU A 26 30.58 -13.30 24.67
CA LEU A 26 29.83 -12.09 25.02
C LEU A 26 29.70 -11.16 23.81
N ARG A 27 30.79 -10.98 23.05
CA ARG A 27 30.77 -10.21 21.81
C ARG A 27 29.72 -10.74 20.82
N ARG A 28 29.69 -12.05 20.60
CA ARG A 28 28.70 -12.68 19.70
C ARG A 28 27.27 -12.46 20.17
N LEU A 29 27.00 -12.66 21.47
CA LEU A 29 25.67 -12.44 22.04
C LEU A 29 25.22 -10.99 21.87
N VAL A 30 26.10 -10.02 22.16
CA VAL A 30 25.77 -8.60 21.98
C VAL A 30 25.56 -8.27 20.50
N SER A 31 26.38 -8.79 19.58
CA SER A 31 26.18 -8.57 18.15
C SER A 31 24.85 -9.15 17.64
N ILE A 32 24.47 -10.35 18.11
CA ILE A 32 23.17 -10.95 17.83
C ILE A 32 22.05 -10.06 18.37
N LEU A 33 22.17 -9.57 19.60
CA LEU A 33 21.18 -8.68 20.21
C LEU A 33 21.06 -7.34 19.49
N ILE A 34 22.18 -6.75 19.04
CA ILE A 34 22.16 -5.52 18.23
C ILE A 34 21.47 -5.78 16.89
N LEU A 35 21.78 -6.90 16.23
CA LEU A 35 21.17 -7.24 14.94
C LEU A 35 19.66 -7.48 15.09
N PHE A 36 19.26 -8.46 15.90
CA PHE A 36 17.84 -8.80 16.05
C PHE A 36 17.05 -7.73 16.80
N GLY A 37 17.64 -7.13 17.83
CA GLY A 37 17.01 -6.04 18.59
C GLY A 37 16.87 -4.78 17.74
N GLY A 38 17.90 -4.40 16.99
CA GLY A 38 17.86 -3.25 16.08
C GLY A 38 16.85 -3.46 14.95
N SER A 39 16.87 -4.63 14.29
CA SER A 39 15.88 -4.98 13.27
C SER A 39 14.46 -5.04 13.86
N GLY A 40 14.28 -5.60 15.05
CA GLY A 40 12.98 -5.66 15.73
C GLY A 40 12.43 -4.28 16.08
N ILE A 41 13.27 -3.37 16.62
CA ILE A 41 12.87 -1.98 16.89
C ILE A 41 12.53 -1.26 15.58
N ALA A 42 13.35 -1.41 14.55
CA ALA A 42 13.10 -0.79 13.25
C ALA A 42 11.75 -1.22 12.66
N PHE A 43 11.45 -2.52 12.74
CA PHE A 43 10.18 -3.10 12.30
C PHE A 43 9.00 -2.65 13.19
N ALA A 44 9.19 -2.52 14.50
CA ALA A 44 8.15 -2.02 15.40
C ALA A 44 7.79 -0.55 15.17
N VAL A 45 8.77 0.28 14.76
CA VAL A 45 8.56 1.71 14.46
C VAL A 45 8.03 1.91 13.03
N ASN A 46 8.44 1.06 12.08
CA ASN A 46 8.01 1.12 10.68
C ASN A 46 7.48 -0.26 10.25
N PRO A 47 6.31 -0.66 10.74
CA PRO A 47 5.70 -1.94 10.38
C PRO A 47 5.37 -1.95 8.89
N ILE A 48 5.89 -2.96 8.17
CA ILE A 48 5.77 -3.07 6.71
C ILE A 48 4.61 -3.96 6.24
N TYR A 49 3.82 -4.52 7.17
CA TYR A 49 2.68 -5.41 6.90
C TYR A 49 1.42 -5.00 7.68
N GLU A 50 1.25 -3.71 7.99
CA GLU A 50 0.10 -3.25 8.81
C GLU A 50 -1.24 -3.65 8.21
N GLY A 51 -1.40 -3.57 6.88
CA GLY A 51 -2.62 -3.94 6.17
C GLY A 51 -2.97 -5.43 6.18
N ASP A 52 -2.00 -6.31 6.49
CA ASP A 52 -2.23 -7.76 6.56
C ASP A 52 -2.75 -8.18 7.94
N PHE A 53 -2.40 -7.44 9.00
CA PHE A 53 -2.76 -7.77 10.38
C PHE A 53 -3.83 -6.84 10.98
N SER A 54 -4.08 -5.70 10.35
CA SER A 54 -5.06 -4.73 10.82
C SER A 54 -5.80 -4.09 9.65
N HIS A 55 -7.11 -4.01 9.76
CA HIS A 55 -7.95 -3.37 8.77
C HIS A 55 -7.94 -1.85 8.99
N GLN A 56 -6.84 -1.21 8.63
CA GLN A 56 -6.68 0.25 8.73
C GLN A 56 -7.07 0.93 7.43
N TYR A 57 -8.19 1.64 7.47
CA TYR A 57 -8.68 2.44 6.36
C TYR A 57 -9.03 3.85 6.82
N ARG A 58 -9.18 4.74 5.85
CA ARG A 58 -9.77 6.06 6.04
C ARG A 58 -11.11 6.11 5.30
N GLU A 59 -12.12 6.63 5.96
CA GLU A 59 -13.38 6.98 5.30
C GLU A 59 -13.26 8.33 4.62
N ILE A 60 -13.72 8.39 3.37
CA ILE A 60 -13.83 9.62 2.59
C ILE A 60 -15.28 9.74 2.17
N ASN A 61 -15.89 10.88 2.47
CA ASN A 61 -17.22 11.22 1.98
C ASN A 61 -17.07 12.26 0.88
N LEU A 62 -17.40 11.88 -0.35
CA LEU A 62 -17.43 12.82 -1.47
C LEU A 62 -18.82 13.43 -1.58
N ALA A 63 -18.88 14.75 -1.78
CA ALA A 63 -20.12 15.50 -1.91
C ALA A 63 -20.06 16.40 -3.17
N GLY A 64 -21.25 16.76 -3.67
CA GLY A 64 -21.37 17.64 -4.83
C GLY A 64 -20.89 16.98 -6.13
N GLU A 65 -20.14 17.72 -6.95
CA GLU A 65 -19.69 17.31 -8.29
C GLU A 65 -18.78 16.06 -8.30
N ASN A 66 -18.23 15.66 -7.15
CA ASN A 66 -17.32 14.53 -7.01
C ASN A 66 -18.00 13.25 -6.45
N ALA A 67 -19.31 13.27 -6.17
CA ALA A 67 -20.01 12.14 -5.56
C ALA A 67 -19.97 10.87 -6.43
N ASP A 68 -19.97 11.06 -7.76
CA ASP A 68 -19.99 9.98 -8.74
C ASP A 68 -18.62 9.70 -9.37
N THR A 69 -17.54 10.23 -8.80
CA THR A 69 -16.19 10.00 -9.33
C THR A 69 -15.78 8.52 -9.27
N PHE A 70 -16.21 7.82 -8.22
CA PHE A 70 -15.91 6.40 -8.03
C PHE A 70 -17.18 5.58 -8.23
N GLN A 71 -17.04 4.52 -9.04
CA GLN A 71 -18.07 3.52 -9.24
C GLN A 71 -18.06 2.53 -8.08
N HIS A 72 -19.17 1.83 -7.90
CA HIS A 72 -19.27 0.71 -6.96
C HIS A 72 -18.21 -0.36 -7.30
N GLY A 73 -17.58 -0.92 -6.26
CA GLY A 73 -16.51 -1.90 -6.36
C GLY A 73 -15.14 -1.31 -5.97
N LEU A 74 -14.08 -2.01 -6.36
CA LEU A 74 -12.70 -1.68 -5.99
C LEU A 74 -11.99 -0.88 -7.10
N THR A 75 -11.58 0.33 -6.78
CA THR A 75 -10.80 1.21 -7.67
C THR A 75 -9.38 1.35 -7.15
N MET A 76 -8.38 1.02 -7.96
CA MET A 76 -6.98 1.34 -7.71
C MET A 76 -6.59 2.62 -8.46
N ILE A 77 -6.04 3.62 -7.76
CA ILE A 77 -5.36 4.75 -8.37
C ILE A 77 -3.87 4.43 -8.51
N ALA A 78 -3.35 4.56 -9.72
CA ALA A 78 -2.00 4.15 -10.10
C ALA A 78 -1.19 5.29 -10.75
N LEU A 79 0.11 5.28 -10.50
CA LEU A 79 1.07 6.16 -11.16
C LEU A 79 1.62 5.48 -12.44
N PRO A 80 1.86 6.21 -13.53
CA PRO A 80 2.59 5.70 -14.69
C PRO A 80 3.90 4.99 -14.29
N GLY A 81 4.10 3.77 -14.79
CA GLY A 81 5.34 3.01 -14.58
C GLY A 81 5.63 2.56 -13.14
N CYS A 82 4.64 2.59 -12.24
CA CYS A 82 4.78 2.25 -10.83
C CYS A 82 4.86 0.72 -10.59
N PRO A 83 6.01 0.17 -10.13
CA PRO A 83 6.15 -1.27 -9.94
C PRO A 83 5.18 -1.84 -8.91
N PHE A 84 4.97 -1.12 -7.79
CA PHE A 84 4.03 -1.55 -6.74
C PHE A 84 2.59 -1.60 -7.23
N CYS A 85 2.22 -0.70 -8.15
CA CYS A 85 0.89 -0.66 -8.75
C CYS A 85 0.68 -1.84 -9.69
N PHE A 86 1.71 -2.26 -10.45
CA PHE A 86 1.66 -3.47 -11.26
C PHE A 86 1.59 -4.75 -10.42
N GLU A 87 2.32 -4.83 -9.30
CA GLU A 87 2.18 -5.97 -8.39
C GLU A 87 0.77 -6.05 -7.80
N LYS A 88 0.20 -4.92 -7.37
CA LYS A 88 -1.18 -4.89 -6.88
C LYS A 88 -2.21 -5.24 -7.96
N LEU A 89 -1.98 -4.81 -9.21
CA LEU A 89 -2.81 -5.23 -10.34
C LEU A 89 -2.78 -6.75 -10.56
N LYS A 90 -1.63 -7.41 -10.37
CA LYS A 90 -1.57 -8.89 -10.44
C LYS A 90 -2.44 -9.54 -9.37
N GLU A 91 -2.42 -9.02 -8.14
CA GLU A 91 -3.31 -9.50 -7.08
C GLU A 91 -4.80 -9.29 -7.46
N MET A 92 -5.16 -8.09 -7.92
CA MET A 92 -6.52 -7.79 -8.38
C MET A 92 -6.98 -8.76 -9.48
N LYS A 93 -6.10 -9.11 -10.43
CA LYS A 93 -6.42 -10.11 -11.47
C LYS A 93 -6.73 -11.48 -10.91
N ILE A 94 -5.92 -11.96 -9.96
CA ILE A 94 -6.13 -13.26 -9.32
C ILE A 94 -7.49 -13.27 -8.62
N VAL A 95 -7.82 -12.21 -7.88
CA VAL A 95 -9.12 -12.10 -7.21
C VAL A 95 -10.25 -12.02 -8.21
N ASN A 96 -10.12 -11.23 -9.28
CA ASN A 96 -11.14 -11.13 -10.33
C ASN A 96 -11.33 -12.43 -11.14
N GLU A 97 -10.30 -13.27 -11.27
CA GLU A 97 -10.42 -14.60 -11.88
C GLU A 97 -11.26 -15.56 -11.01
N ILE A 98 -11.22 -15.38 -9.68
CA ILE A 98 -12.01 -16.18 -8.73
C ILE A 98 -13.43 -15.61 -8.59
N TYR A 99 -13.55 -14.28 -8.55
CA TYR A 99 -14.77 -13.51 -8.32
C TYR A 99 -14.99 -12.48 -9.46
N PRO A 100 -15.42 -12.94 -10.66
CA PRO A 100 -15.55 -12.07 -11.83
C PRO A 100 -16.67 -11.03 -11.71
N GLU A 101 -17.63 -11.23 -10.81
CA GLU A 101 -18.71 -10.30 -10.49
C GLU A 101 -18.25 -9.06 -9.71
N LEU A 102 -17.13 -9.13 -9.00
CA LEU A 102 -16.59 -8.01 -8.22
C LEU A 102 -16.10 -6.91 -9.17
N PRO A 103 -16.75 -5.73 -9.24
CA PRO A 103 -16.35 -4.67 -10.16
C PRO A 103 -15.00 -4.09 -9.76
N MET A 104 -14.07 -4.03 -10.72
CA MET A 104 -12.72 -3.55 -10.48
C MET A 104 -12.27 -2.52 -11.52
N PHE A 105 -11.60 -1.47 -11.05
CA PHE A 105 -11.19 -0.34 -11.86
C PHE A 105 -9.74 0.06 -11.58
N VAL A 106 -9.05 0.55 -12.61
CA VAL A 106 -7.72 1.15 -12.51
C VAL A 106 -7.77 2.56 -13.09
N LEU A 107 -7.41 3.53 -12.26
CA LEU A 107 -7.36 4.95 -12.58
C LEU A 107 -5.91 5.40 -12.66
N VAL A 108 -5.43 5.71 -13.86
CA VAL A 108 -4.04 6.12 -14.09
C VAL A 108 -3.92 7.64 -14.08
N VAL A 109 -3.07 8.20 -13.21
CA VAL A 109 -2.92 9.66 -13.06
C VAL A 109 -2.09 10.29 -14.19
N ASN A 110 -2.15 11.62 -14.29
CA ASN A 110 -1.32 12.50 -15.13
C ASN A 110 -1.58 12.44 -16.65
N ASN A 111 -2.76 12.01 -17.10
CA ASN A 111 -3.16 12.05 -18.52
C ASN A 111 -2.17 11.35 -19.48
N ASP A 112 -1.49 10.31 -19.01
CA ASP A 112 -0.53 9.55 -19.82
C ASP A 112 -1.24 8.38 -20.51
N SER A 113 -1.54 8.54 -21.82
CA SER A 113 -2.24 7.53 -22.60
C SER A 113 -1.43 6.25 -22.78
N LEU A 114 -0.10 6.34 -22.89
CA LEU A 114 0.77 5.18 -23.04
C LEU A 114 0.81 4.37 -21.73
N ALA A 115 0.81 5.05 -20.59
CA ALA A 115 0.70 4.40 -19.30
C ALA A 115 -0.63 3.65 -19.15
N VAL A 116 -1.75 4.25 -19.59
CA VAL A 116 -3.06 3.57 -19.59
C VAL A 116 -3.04 2.32 -20.44
N GLU A 117 -2.48 2.38 -21.65
CA GLU A 117 -2.35 1.20 -22.51
C GLU A 117 -1.53 0.10 -21.81
N SER A 118 -0.41 0.46 -21.18
CA SER A 118 0.40 -0.51 -20.42
C SER A 118 -0.37 -1.17 -19.27
N TYR A 119 -1.19 -0.42 -18.52
CA TYR A 119 -2.04 -1.01 -17.48
C TYR A 119 -3.16 -1.86 -18.06
N ARG A 120 -3.72 -1.48 -19.21
CA ARG A 120 -4.79 -2.18 -19.91
C ARG A 120 -4.31 -3.51 -20.53
N GLU A 121 -3.09 -3.53 -21.05
CA GLU A 121 -2.41 -4.76 -21.50
C GLU A 121 -2.08 -5.69 -20.32
N ALA A 122 -1.70 -5.11 -19.18
CA ALA A 122 -1.38 -5.87 -17.98
C ALA A 122 -2.63 -6.39 -17.26
N SER A 123 -3.80 -5.75 -17.41
CA SER A 123 -5.07 -6.14 -16.80
C SER A 123 -5.72 -7.34 -17.50
N ASN A 124 -6.91 -7.73 -17.07
CA ASN A 124 -7.80 -8.63 -17.82
C ASN A 124 -9.02 -7.82 -18.33
N ASP A 125 -9.85 -8.41 -19.18
CA ASP A 125 -10.99 -7.73 -19.82
C ASP A 125 -12.06 -7.23 -18.82
N ASN A 126 -12.07 -7.78 -17.60
CA ASN A 126 -13.02 -7.46 -16.53
C ASN A 126 -12.57 -6.29 -15.64
N ILE A 127 -11.29 -5.91 -15.69
CA ILE A 127 -10.76 -4.76 -14.95
C ILE A 127 -10.72 -3.54 -15.89
N GLN A 128 -11.55 -2.54 -15.60
CA GLN A 128 -11.64 -1.35 -16.45
C GLN A 128 -10.51 -0.36 -16.15
N VAL A 129 -9.71 -0.03 -17.16
CA VAL A 129 -8.61 0.94 -17.04
C VAL A 129 -8.98 2.26 -17.71
N SER A 130 -8.86 3.37 -16.98
CA SER A 130 -9.13 4.72 -17.51
C SER A 130 -8.18 5.78 -16.96
N LEU A 131 -8.19 6.96 -17.60
CA LEU A 131 -7.43 8.12 -17.15
C LEU A 131 -8.11 8.77 -15.96
N PHE A 132 -7.29 9.20 -15.00
CA PHE A 132 -7.74 10.02 -13.90
C PHE A 132 -7.05 11.38 -13.96
N PRO A 133 -7.74 12.43 -14.44
CA PRO A 133 -7.14 13.73 -14.65
C PRO A 133 -6.69 14.35 -13.32
N GLU A 134 -5.61 15.12 -13.38
CA GLU A 134 -5.14 15.85 -12.20
C GLU A 134 -6.24 16.80 -11.72
N SER A 135 -6.61 16.65 -10.44
CA SER A 135 -7.67 17.45 -9.82
C SER A 135 -7.32 17.75 -8.36
N THR A 136 -8.00 18.73 -7.77
CA THR A 136 -7.94 18.99 -6.33
C THR A 136 -8.42 17.78 -5.52
N LEU A 137 -9.39 17.04 -6.06
CA LEU A 137 -9.89 15.79 -5.51
C LEU A 137 -8.77 14.74 -5.37
N LEU A 138 -7.99 14.51 -6.43
CA LEU A 138 -6.84 13.60 -6.42
C LEU A 138 -5.88 13.90 -5.25
N LYS A 139 -5.57 15.17 -5.03
CA LYS A 139 -4.66 15.62 -3.96
C LYS A 139 -5.22 15.39 -2.56
N SER A 140 -6.55 15.43 -2.39
CA SER A 140 -7.21 15.17 -1.11
C SER A 140 -7.35 13.68 -0.78
N ILE A 141 -7.46 12.84 -1.81
CA ILE A 141 -7.65 11.41 -1.69
C ILE A 141 -6.31 10.70 -1.55
N ILE A 142 -5.29 11.08 -2.33
CA ILE A 142 -4.00 10.41 -2.27
C ILE A 142 -3.19 10.94 -1.09
N MET A 143 -3.19 10.16 0.00
CA MET A 143 -2.28 10.34 1.13
C MET A 143 -1.46 9.05 1.32
N GLY A 144 -0.15 9.20 1.44
CA GLY A 144 0.76 8.06 1.72
C GLY A 144 1.36 7.36 0.50
N GLY A 145 0.99 7.75 -0.73
CA GLY A 145 1.60 7.27 -1.97
C GLY A 145 0.72 6.35 -2.81
N TYR A 146 1.33 5.70 -3.80
CA TYR A 146 0.68 4.79 -4.76
C TYR A 146 1.18 3.34 -4.57
N PRO A 147 0.39 2.32 -4.92
CA PRO A 147 -1.03 2.41 -5.29
C PRO A 147 -1.89 2.88 -4.11
N ASN A 148 -3.03 3.47 -4.44
CA ASN A 148 -4.01 3.92 -3.47
C ASN A 148 -5.35 3.28 -3.85
N LEU A 149 -5.97 2.54 -2.94
CA LEU A 149 -7.17 1.74 -3.22
C LEU A 149 -8.38 2.37 -2.57
N ILE A 150 -9.49 2.35 -3.31
CA ILE A 150 -10.75 2.95 -2.92
C ILE A 150 -11.85 1.93 -3.18
N TYR A 151 -12.60 1.60 -2.15
CA TYR A 151 -13.77 0.76 -2.25
C TYR A 151 -15.03 1.59 -2.03
N LYS A 152 -16.03 1.34 -2.88
CA LYS A 152 -17.36 1.92 -2.78
C LYS A 152 -18.38 0.79 -2.74
N ASP A 153 -19.15 0.73 -1.67
CA ASP A 153 -20.20 -0.25 -1.46
C ASP A 153 -21.37 -0.06 -2.46
N SER A 154 -22.13 -1.12 -2.66
CA SER A 154 -23.34 -1.25 -3.47
C SER A 154 -24.54 -0.49 -2.88
N ASP A 155 -24.48 -0.16 -1.58
CA ASP A 155 -25.58 0.44 -0.79
C ASP A 155 -26.01 1.85 -1.24
N GLY A 156 -25.30 2.43 -2.23
CA GLY A 156 -25.57 3.76 -2.76
C GLY A 156 -25.13 4.89 -1.84
N SER A 157 -24.40 4.59 -0.76
CA SER A 157 -23.79 5.60 0.08
C SER A 157 -22.66 6.32 -0.66
N SER A 158 -22.46 7.60 -0.31
CA SER A 158 -21.29 8.36 -0.76
C SER A 158 -20.02 8.01 0.03
N ARG A 159 -20.08 6.95 0.85
CA ARG A 159 -18.97 6.51 1.71
C ARG A 159 -17.97 5.77 0.84
N LEU A 160 -16.73 6.23 0.89
CA LEU A 160 -15.61 5.57 0.27
C LEU A 160 -14.65 5.11 1.35
N ILE A 161 -14.20 3.87 1.22
CA ILE A 161 -13.16 3.31 2.07
C ILE A 161 -11.86 3.41 1.31
N ASN A 162 -10.86 4.01 1.94
CA ASN A 162 -9.59 4.31 1.30
C ASN A 162 -8.41 3.67 2.05
N TRP A 163 -7.57 2.96 1.30
CA TRP A 163 -6.31 2.41 1.76
C TRP A 163 -5.15 3.00 0.97
N ASN A 164 -4.05 3.28 1.67
CA ASN A 164 -2.77 3.51 1.03
C ASN A 164 -2.07 2.17 0.75
N ASN A 165 -0.90 2.21 0.12
CA ASN A 165 -0.14 1.01 -0.23
C ASN A 165 0.20 0.09 0.97
N SER A 166 0.36 0.65 2.18
CA SER A 166 0.73 -0.12 3.38
C SER A 166 -0.49 -0.63 4.17
N GLY A 167 -1.64 0.03 4.04
CA GLY A 167 -2.87 -0.33 4.71
C GLY A 167 -3.71 -1.36 3.96
N PHE A 168 -3.46 -1.56 2.66
CA PHE A 168 -4.19 -2.55 1.86
C PHE A 168 -3.49 -3.91 1.86
N GLY A 169 -4.13 -4.90 2.49
CA GLY A 169 -3.60 -6.26 2.63
C GLY A 169 -4.71 -7.31 2.70
N SER A 170 -4.41 -8.50 3.24
CA SER A 170 -5.38 -9.61 3.34
C SER A 170 -6.69 -9.22 4.05
N ALA A 171 -6.59 -8.49 5.16
CA ALA A 171 -7.76 -8.03 5.90
C ALA A 171 -8.62 -7.03 5.10
N SER A 172 -8.06 -6.37 4.09
CA SER A 172 -8.82 -5.48 3.19
C SER A 172 -9.58 -6.29 2.15
N TRP A 173 -8.97 -7.37 1.64
CA TRP A 173 -9.65 -8.30 0.74
C TRP A 173 -10.80 -9.03 1.42
N ASP A 174 -10.58 -9.57 2.63
CA ASP A 174 -11.61 -10.25 3.40
C ASP A 174 -12.84 -9.33 3.62
N TYR A 175 -12.57 -8.07 3.98
CA TYR A 175 -13.62 -7.06 4.14
C TYR A 175 -14.41 -6.81 2.86
N ILE A 176 -13.73 -6.59 1.72
CA ILE A 176 -14.41 -6.35 0.45
C ILE A 176 -15.28 -7.55 0.06
N LEU A 177 -14.75 -8.77 0.18
CA LEU A 177 -15.50 -9.97 -0.17
C LEU A 177 -16.71 -10.16 0.74
N GLU A 178 -16.58 -9.87 2.05
CA GLU A 178 -17.70 -9.94 3.00
C GLU A 178 -18.82 -8.94 2.65
N GLU A 179 -18.49 -7.68 2.33
CA GLU A 179 -19.47 -6.65 1.94
C GLU A 179 -20.18 -6.99 0.62
N GLU A 180 -19.48 -7.66 -0.30
CA GLU A 180 -20.03 -8.12 -1.58
C GLU A 180 -20.78 -9.46 -1.47
N GLY A 181 -20.68 -10.13 -0.31
CA GLY A 181 -21.31 -11.43 -0.06
C GLY A 181 -20.67 -12.61 -0.80
N LEU A 182 -19.35 -12.56 -1.00
CA LEU A 182 -18.54 -13.51 -1.79
C LEU A 182 -17.68 -14.46 -0.93
#